data_AF-A0A7V0WD93-F1
#
_entry.id   AF-A0A7V0WD93-F1
#
_cell.length_a   1.000
_cell.length_b   1.000
_cell.length_c   1.000
_cell.angle_alpha   90.00
_cell.angle_beta   90.00
_cell.angle_gamma   90.00
#
_symmetry.space_group_name_H-M   'P 1'
#
loop_
_entity.id
_entity.type
_entity.pdbx_description
1 polymer ?
#
loop_
_entity_poly.entity_id
_entity_poly.type
_entity_poly.pdbx_seq_one_letter_code
_entity_poly.pdbx_strand_id
1 'polypeptide(L)'
;MPRDIPVSNGNLLFNFDSDYRMRDVYFPLIGQENHSKGQQPFRFGVWVEGRCSWIGPEWERDLRYHNDSLVTDVFLKNESLGLQLRCSDVIDFDLNVYIKKIEVQNLEDRERQARLFFSHDFYLYGNDIGDTAYFDPRTRSIVHYKANRYFLINCCKAGKCGVEHFACGDKEVPGRLGTWKDAEDGELSGNPISWGSADSTIGILMNLPTGGRSTAFYWVAAGTLYHEVAQLNQEVLEKTPSELIKRTSDYWGAWVRKEHRSFGDLPGKVTDVFNSSLLVLRTQIDNRGAIIAANDSDIVRFGKDTYSYM
;
A
#
# COMPACT_ATOMS: atom_id res chain seq x y z
N MET A 1 0.31 -17.90 -4.51
CA MET A 1 -1.15 -17.82 -4.29
C MET A 1 -1.66 -16.65 -5.09
N PRO A 2 -2.89 -16.70 -5.65
CA PRO A 2 -3.45 -15.54 -6.32
C PRO A 2 -3.46 -14.35 -5.36
N ARG A 3 -3.24 -13.15 -5.91
CA ARG A 3 -3.29 -11.91 -5.12
C ARG A 3 -4.74 -11.53 -4.90
N ASP A 4 -5.15 -11.38 -3.65
CA ASP A 4 -6.57 -11.33 -3.28
C ASP A 4 -7.26 -10.02 -3.63
N ILE A 5 -6.52 -8.90 -3.55
CA ILE A 5 -7.10 -7.56 -3.72
C ILE A 5 -6.15 -6.56 -4.42
N PRO A 6 -5.72 -6.83 -5.67
CA PRO A 6 -4.84 -5.93 -6.41
C PRO A 6 -5.47 -4.56 -6.68
N VAL A 7 -4.66 -3.50 -6.70
CA VAL A 7 -5.06 -2.16 -7.16
C VAL A 7 -4.09 -1.70 -8.24
N SER A 8 -4.59 -1.05 -9.29
CA SER A 8 -3.78 -0.65 -10.45
C SER A 8 -4.44 0.46 -11.27
N ASN A 9 -3.62 1.26 -11.96
CA ASN A 9 -4.05 2.18 -13.02
C ASN A 9 -3.47 1.80 -14.40
N GLY A 10 -2.82 0.64 -14.52
CA GLY A 10 -2.16 0.18 -15.74
C GLY A 10 -0.74 0.71 -15.98
N ASN A 11 -0.20 1.51 -15.05
CA ASN A 11 1.21 1.91 -15.00
C ASN A 11 1.87 1.51 -13.67
N LEU A 12 1.10 1.60 -12.58
CA LEU A 12 1.48 1.19 -11.24
C LEU A 12 0.49 0.12 -10.77
N LEU A 13 1.01 -0.94 -10.16
CA LEU A 13 0.21 -2.04 -9.61
C LEU A 13 0.76 -2.47 -8.25
N PHE A 14 -0.13 -2.53 -7.27
CA PHE A 14 0.18 -3.02 -5.92
C PHE A 14 -0.67 -4.26 -5.66
N ASN A 15 -0.01 -5.35 -5.26
CA ASN A 15 -0.64 -6.63 -4.96
C ASN A 15 -0.57 -6.94 -3.47
N PHE A 16 -1.67 -7.48 -2.95
CA PHE A 16 -1.80 -7.89 -1.56
C PHE A 16 -2.03 -9.40 -1.47
N ASP A 17 -1.51 -10.02 -0.40
CA ASP A 17 -1.90 -11.38 -0.03
C ASP A 17 -3.16 -11.40 0.84
N SER A 18 -3.62 -12.61 1.17
CA SER A 18 -4.77 -12.87 2.04
C SER A 18 -4.57 -12.35 3.46
N ASP A 19 -3.33 -12.05 3.84
CA ASP A 19 -3.01 -11.41 5.10
C ASP A 19 -3.06 -9.88 5.03
N TYR A 20 -3.48 -9.31 3.90
CA TYR A 20 -3.54 -7.87 3.62
C TYR A 20 -2.16 -7.19 3.66
N ARG A 21 -1.10 -7.96 3.37
CA ARG A 21 0.26 -7.45 3.26
C ARG A 21 0.58 -7.20 1.80
N MET A 22 1.26 -6.09 1.52
CA MET A 22 1.69 -5.81 0.16
C MET A 22 2.89 -6.69 -0.18
N ARG A 23 2.77 -7.38 -1.31
CA ARG A 23 3.71 -8.42 -1.76
C ARG A 23 4.45 -8.04 -3.02
N ASP A 24 3.78 -7.41 -3.98
CA ASP A 24 4.38 -7.02 -5.25
C ASP A 24 4.03 -5.59 -5.59
N VAL A 25 5.01 -4.92 -6.19
CA VAL A 25 4.91 -3.53 -6.65
C VAL A 25 5.45 -3.48 -8.06
N TYR A 26 4.59 -3.32 -9.06
CA TYR A 26 5.01 -3.22 -10.45
C TYR A 26 4.96 -1.77 -10.95
N PHE A 27 6.04 -1.33 -11.56
CA PHE A 27 6.17 0.01 -12.16
C PHE A 27 7.38 0.04 -13.10
N PRO A 28 7.39 0.82 -14.21
CA PRO A 28 6.26 1.52 -14.81
C PRO A 28 5.41 0.61 -15.71
N LEU A 29 5.73 -0.69 -15.74
CA LEU A 29 5.13 -1.69 -16.62
C LEU A 29 4.53 -2.83 -15.82
N ILE A 30 3.25 -3.12 -16.06
CA ILE A 30 2.51 -4.15 -15.36
C ILE A 30 3.08 -5.53 -15.72
N GLY A 31 3.58 -6.26 -14.71
CA GLY A 31 4.13 -7.61 -14.87
C GLY A 31 5.63 -7.69 -15.19
N GLN A 32 6.29 -6.62 -15.63
CA GLN A 32 7.72 -6.67 -15.97
C GLN A 32 8.62 -6.40 -14.77
N GLU A 33 8.54 -5.19 -14.24
CA GLU A 33 9.47 -4.69 -13.23
C GLU A 33 8.82 -4.78 -11.86
N ASN A 34 9.05 -5.88 -11.15
CA ASN A 34 8.66 -5.99 -9.75
C ASN A 34 9.72 -5.31 -8.87
N HIS A 35 9.30 -4.31 -8.10
CA HIS A 35 10.10 -3.58 -7.12
C HIS A 35 10.02 -4.19 -5.72
N SER A 36 9.52 -5.41 -5.62
CA SER A 36 9.69 -6.30 -4.49
C SER A 36 10.38 -7.59 -4.95
N LYS A 37 10.86 -8.37 -3.99
CA LYS A 37 11.29 -9.77 -4.21
C LYS A 37 10.21 -10.76 -3.76
N GLY A 38 9.12 -10.22 -3.22
CA GLY A 38 8.07 -10.91 -2.47
C GLY A 38 8.52 -11.73 -1.26
N GLN A 39 9.83 -11.93 -1.02
CA GLN A 39 10.37 -12.73 0.10
C GLN A 39 9.85 -12.22 1.44
N GLN A 40 10.12 -10.95 1.76
CA GLN A 40 9.48 -10.29 2.89
C GLN A 40 8.34 -9.40 2.39
N PRO A 41 7.21 -9.35 3.12
CA PRO A 41 6.14 -8.43 2.82
C PRO A 41 6.50 -7.02 3.27
N PHE A 42 5.95 -6.03 2.58
CA PHE A 42 5.75 -4.71 3.16
C PHE A 42 4.78 -4.87 4.33
N ARG A 43 5.20 -4.42 5.51
CA ARG A 43 4.43 -4.64 6.75
C ARG A 43 3.57 -3.43 7.06
N PHE A 44 2.36 -3.71 7.51
CA PHE A 44 1.46 -2.73 8.10
C PHE A 44 1.07 -3.25 9.49
N GLY A 45 1.13 -2.41 10.50
CA GLY A 45 0.87 -2.81 11.88
C GLY A 45 0.46 -1.67 12.77
N VAL A 46 0.03 -2.03 13.98
CA VAL A 46 -0.40 -1.09 15.00
C VAL A 46 0.36 -1.37 16.29
N TRP A 47 0.85 -0.32 16.92
CA TRP A 47 1.32 -0.34 18.29
C TRP A 47 0.37 0.44 19.18
N VAL A 48 -0.01 -0.12 20.32
CA VAL A 48 -0.84 0.53 21.34
C VAL A 48 -0.45 -0.01 22.71
N GLU A 49 -0.20 0.89 23.66
CA GLU A 49 0.04 0.55 25.07
C GLU A 49 1.11 -0.55 25.32
N GLY A 50 2.24 -0.44 24.63
CA GLY A 50 3.36 -1.38 24.81
C GLY A 50 3.21 -2.70 24.04
N ARG A 51 2.18 -2.83 23.18
CA ARG A 51 1.97 -4.00 22.33
C ARG A 51 1.99 -3.62 20.87
N CYS A 52 2.82 -4.29 20.09
CA CYS A 52 2.83 -4.22 18.64
C CYS A 52 2.13 -5.45 18.04
N SER A 53 1.27 -5.25 17.04
CA SER A 53 0.71 -6.32 16.22
C SER A 53 0.77 -5.92 14.76
N TRP A 54 1.46 -6.73 13.96
CA TRP A 54 1.45 -6.65 12.50
C TRP A 54 0.15 -7.27 11.98
N ILE A 55 -0.44 -6.69 10.93
CA ILE A 55 -1.64 -7.28 10.32
C ILE A 55 -1.29 -8.69 9.81
N GLY A 56 -2.12 -9.66 10.19
CA GLY A 56 -1.77 -11.07 10.10
C GLY A 56 -2.77 -11.95 10.85
N PRO A 57 -2.37 -13.15 11.30
CA PRO A 57 -3.26 -14.15 11.90
C PRO A 57 -4.04 -13.69 13.13
N GLU A 58 -3.55 -12.69 13.88
CA GLU A 58 -4.25 -12.13 15.06
C GLU A 58 -5.42 -11.21 14.71
N TRP A 59 -5.62 -10.92 13.42
CA TRP A 59 -6.63 -10.01 12.93
C TRP A 59 -7.75 -10.77 12.20
N GLU A 60 -8.99 -10.51 12.62
CA GLU A 60 -10.16 -10.80 11.77
C GLU A 60 -10.10 -9.87 10.56
N ARG A 61 -10.31 -10.43 9.37
CA ARG A 61 -10.07 -9.74 8.09
C ARG A 61 -11.19 -10.02 7.11
N ASP A 62 -11.70 -8.98 6.48
CA ASP A 62 -12.62 -9.05 5.34
C ASP A 62 -12.11 -8.09 4.25
N LEU A 63 -11.59 -8.66 3.17
CA LEU A 63 -10.96 -7.94 2.07
C LEU A 63 -11.93 -7.87 0.90
N ARG A 64 -12.43 -6.67 0.60
CA ARG A 64 -13.38 -6.44 -0.50
C ARG A 64 -13.05 -5.16 -1.24
N TYR A 65 -13.61 -5.00 -2.42
CA TYR A 65 -13.70 -3.71 -3.09
C TYR A 65 -14.98 -2.99 -2.70
N HIS A 66 -14.97 -1.67 -2.78
CA HIS A 66 -16.22 -0.93 -2.91
C HIS A 66 -16.93 -1.34 -4.21
N ASN A 67 -18.26 -1.27 -4.21
CA ASN A 67 -19.06 -1.62 -5.39
C ASN A 67 -18.61 -0.83 -6.62
N ASP A 68 -18.45 -1.52 -7.74
CA ASP A 68 -18.07 -0.96 -9.04
C ASP A 68 -16.78 -0.11 -9.02
N SER A 69 -15.82 -0.45 -8.17
CA SER A 69 -14.61 0.36 -7.99
C SER A 69 -13.36 -0.48 -7.71
N LEU A 70 -12.18 -0.03 -8.17
CA LEU A 70 -10.89 -0.57 -7.73
C LEU A 70 -10.38 0.08 -6.43
N VAL A 71 -11.24 0.80 -5.72
CA VAL A 71 -10.97 1.22 -4.34
C VAL A 71 -11.35 0.08 -3.40
N THR A 72 -10.44 -0.31 -2.51
CA THR A 72 -10.70 -1.37 -1.54
C THR A 72 -11.54 -0.88 -0.36
N ASP A 73 -12.14 -1.83 0.33
CA ASP A 73 -12.99 -1.64 1.50
C ASP A 73 -12.69 -2.77 2.51
N VAL A 74 -11.55 -2.61 3.20
CA VAL A 74 -10.92 -3.64 4.02
C VAL A 74 -11.26 -3.45 5.48
N PHE A 75 -11.86 -4.46 6.11
CA PHE A 75 -12.16 -4.48 7.55
C PHE A 75 -11.11 -5.32 8.28
N LEU A 76 -10.57 -4.77 9.37
CA LEU A 76 -9.64 -5.46 10.25
C LEU A 76 -10.11 -5.30 11.70
N LYS A 77 -10.14 -6.38 12.48
CA LYS A 77 -10.43 -6.31 13.92
C LYS A 77 -9.43 -7.12 14.72
N ASN A 78 -8.91 -6.53 15.80
CA ASN A 78 -8.08 -7.22 16.77
C ASN A 78 -8.70 -7.05 18.16
N GLU A 79 -9.30 -8.14 18.66
CA GLU A 79 -9.94 -8.18 19.97
C GLU A 79 -8.94 -7.95 21.10
N SER A 80 -7.72 -8.52 20.99
CA SER A 80 -6.71 -8.42 22.05
C SER A 80 -6.15 -7.01 22.24
N LEU A 81 -6.13 -6.21 21.16
CA LEU A 81 -5.77 -4.79 21.19
C LEU A 81 -6.99 -3.88 21.42
N GLY A 82 -8.21 -4.40 21.36
CA GLY A 82 -9.44 -3.60 21.42
C GLY A 82 -9.53 -2.59 20.28
N LEU A 83 -9.12 -2.95 19.07
CA LEU A 83 -9.07 -2.05 17.91
C LEU A 83 -9.81 -2.63 16.71
N GLN A 84 -10.44 -1.72 15.96
CA GLN A 84 -11.01 -2.01 14.65
C GLN A 84 -10.49 -0.99 13.63
N LEU A 85 -10.11 -1.44 12.45
CA LEU A 85 -9.66 -0.59 11.36
C LEU A 85 -10.57 -0.77 10.14
N ARG A 86 -10.84 0.34 9.45
CA ARG A 86 -11.37 0.35 8.07
C ARG A 86 -10.34 0.99 7.17
N CYS A 87 -9.88 0.24 6.17
CA CYS A 87 -8.87 0.70 5.23
C CYS A 87 -9.47 0.80 3.82
N SER A 88 -9.13 1.87 3.11
CA SER A 88 -9.42 2.02 1.68
C SER A 88 -8.13 2.30 0.93
N ASP A 89 -7.79 1.40 0.02
CA ASP A 89 -6.62 1.43 -0.84
C ASP A 89 -7.02 1.77 -2.26
N VAL A 90 -6.18 2.55 -2.93
CA VAL A 90 -6.38 2.88 -4.33
C VAL A 90 -5.04 3.21 -4.97
N ILE A 91 -4.90 2.92 -6.26
CA ILE A 91 -3.97 3.65 -7.11
C ILE A 91 -4.79 4.64 -7.92
N ASP A 92 -4.43 5.91 -7.85
CA ASP A 92 -5.13 6.96 -8.57
C ASP A 92 -5.20 6.63 -10.07
N PHE A 93 -6.37 6.89 -10.68
CA PHE A 93 -6.62 6.43 -12.05
C PHE A 93 -5.69 7.05 -13.10
N ASP A 94 -5.07 8.19 -12.81
CA ASP A 94 -4.19 8.93 -13.72
C ASP A 94 -2.77 9.12 -13.16
N LEU A 95 -2.65 9.31 -11.84
CA LEU A 95 -1.38 9.52 -11.17
C LEU A 95 -0.77 8.19 -10.69
N ASN A 96 0.55 8.05 -10.81
CA ASN A 96 1.30 6.90 -10.27
C ASN A 96 1.45 6.99 -8.74
N VAL A 97 0.32 7.08 -8.04
CA VAL A 97 0.25 7.24 -6.59
C VAL A 97 -0.70 6.20 -6.00
N TYR A 98 -0.15 5.35 -5.16
CA TYR A 98 -0.91 4.51 -4.26
C TYR A 98 -1.29 5.30 -3.01
N ILE A 99 -2.55 5.23 -2.58
CA ILE A 99 -3.09 5.93 -1.41
C ILE A 99 -3.83 4.92 -0.54
N LYS A 100 -3.61 4.99 0.77
CA LYS A 100 -4.34 4.25 1.80
C LYS A 100 -4.96 5.25 2.78
N LYS A 101 -6.28 5.21 2.94
CA LYS A 101 -7.00 5.79 4.08
C LYS A 101 -7.12 4.73 5.17
N ILE A 102 -6.85 5.11 6.41
CA ILE A 102 -6.96 4.23 7.58
C ILE A 102 -7.83 4.92 8.63
N GLU A 103 -9.00 4.37 8.90
CA GLU A 103 -9.85 4.77 10.01
C GLU A 103 -9.66 3.80 11.16
N VAL A 104 -9.11 4.27 12.27
CA VAL A 104 -8.85 3.47 13.47
C VAL A 104 -9.91 3.78 14.50
N GLN A 105 -10.66 2.77 14.93
CA GLN A 105 -11.65 2.84 15.99
C GLN A 105 -11.11 2.21 17.27
N ASN A 106 -11.26 2.96 18.37
CA ASN A 106 -11.04 2.50 19.72
C ASN A 106 -12.28 1.75 20.22
N LEU A 107 -12.13 0.51 20.66
CA LEU A 107 -13.23 -0.28 21.24
C LEU A 107 -13.26 -0.21 22.77
N GLU A 108 -12.27 0.43 23.39
CA GLU A 108 -12.17 0.60 24.84
C GLU A 108 -12.89 1.88 25.30
N ASP A 109 -13.29 1.87 26.57
CA ASP A 109 -14.01 2.96 27.26
C ASP A 109 -13.10 4.09 27.78
N ARG A 110 -11.85 4.12 27.32
CA ARG A 110 -10.84 5.12 27.69
C ARG A 110 -10.08 5.64 26.47
N GLU A 111 -9.58 6.87 26.56
CA GLU A 111 -8.71 7.44 25.53
C GLU A 111 -7.37 6.71 25.46
N ARG A 112 -6.84 6.53 24.25
CA ARG A 112 -5.58 5.81 24.01
C ARG A 112 -4.75 6.51 22.94
N GLN A 113 -3.45 6.27 22.98
CA GLN A 113 -2.54 6.61 21.89
C GLN A 113 -2.11 5.34 21.17
N ALA A 114 -2.23 5.37 19.85
CA ALA A 114 -1.77 4.29 18.99
C ALA A 114 -0.76 4.83 17.97
N ARG A 115 0.07 3.96 17.41
CA ARG A 115 0.95 4.27 16.30
C ARG A 115 0.65 3.30 15.17
N LEU A 116 0.44 3.81 13.96
CA LEU A 116 0.43 3.00 12.76
C LEU A 116 1.86 2.90 12.23
N PHE A 117 2.30 1.71 11.88
CA PHE A 117 3.62 1.48 11.30
C PHE A 117 3.52 0.90 9.89
N PHE A 118 4.34 1.42 8.99
CA PHE A 118 4.50 0.95 7.61
C PHE A 118 5.97 0.67 7.36
N SER A 119 6.31 -0.58 7.09
CA SER A 119 7.66 -1.01 6.75
C SER A 119 7.74 -1.31 5.25
N HIS A 120 8.73 -0.72 4.61
CA HIS A 120 8.96 -0.76 3.17
C HIS A 120 10.18 -1.59 2.87
N ASP A 121 9.97 -2.62 2.06
CA ASP A 121 11.00 -3.58 1.71
C ASP A 121 11.16 -3.64 0.18
N PHE A 122 11.59 -2.51 -0.39
CA PHE A 122 11.81 -2.42 -1.82
C PHE A 122 13.03 -3.23 -2.25
N TYR A 123 12.90 -3.92 -3.38
CA TYR A 123 13.99 -4.50 -4.15
C TYR A 123 13.92 -3.88 -5.54
N LEU A 124 14.49 -2.70 -5.70
CA LEU A 124 14.30 -1.92 -6.91
C LEU A 124 14.95 -2.64 -8.11
N TYR A 125 14.20 -2.81 -9.20
CA TYR A 125 14.54 -3.70 -10.33
C TYR A 125 14.63 -5.19 -9.95
N GLY A 126 13.89 -5.62 -8.93
CA GLY A 126 13.74 -7.03 -8.55
C GLY A 126 14.99 -7.66 -7.93
N ASN A 127 15.94 -6.87 -7.42
CA ASN A 127 17.17 -7.37 -6.80
C ASN A 127 17.58 -6.54 -5.56
N ASP A 128 18.51 -7.07 -4.78
CA ASP A 128 18.94 -6.61 -3.45
C ASP A 128 20.19 -5.72 -3.45
N ILE A 129 20.69 -5.34 -4.63
CA ILE A 129 21.95 -4.63 -4.79
C ILE A 129 21.72 -3.16 -5.07
N GLY A 130 22.27 -2.28 -4.23
CA GLY A 130 22.44 -0.86 -4.55
C GLY A 130 21.15 -0.04 -4.48
N ASP A 131 20.23 -0.43 -3.59
CA ASP A 131 19.07 0.39 -3.24
C ASP A 131 19.49 1.46 -2.24
N THR A 132 18.77 2.57 -2.16
CA THR A 132 18.99 3.61 -1.15
C THR A 132 17.66 4.06 -0.60
N ALA A 133 17.55 4.16 0.73
CA ALA A 133 16.40 4.74 1.42
C ALA A 133 16.88 5.96 2.22
N TYR A 134 16.23 7.11 2.07
CA TYR A 134 16.59 8.30 2.83
C TYR A 134 15.40 9.19 3.14
N PHE A 135 15.49 9.95 4.23
CA PHE A 135 14.55 11.01 4.56
C PHE A 135 14.88 12.28 3.75
N ASP A 136 13.92 12.77 2.98
CA ASP A 136 14.01 14.03 2.26
C ASP A 136 13.34 15.15 3.07
N PRO A 137 14.11 16.11 3.64
CA PRO A 137 13.54 17.18 4.43
C PRO A 137 12.69 18.18 3.61
N ARG A 138 12.86 18.24 2.28
CA ARG A 138 12.13 19.19 1.42
C ARG A 138 10.67 18.77 1.28
N THR A 139 10.45 17.48 1.06
CA THR A 139 9.11 16.87 0.94
C THR A 139 8.61 16.30 2.27
N ARG A 140 9.48 16.23 3.30
CA ARG A 140 9.24 15.60 4.60
C ARG A 140 8.75 14.16 4.42
N SER A 141 9.48 13.39 3.63
CA SER A 141 9.09 12.06 3.18
C SER A 141 10.27 11.10 3.24
N ILE A 142 10.01 9.80 3.09
CA ILE A 142 11.06 8.82 2.80
C ILE A 142 11.11 8.61 1.30
N VAL A 143 12.30 8.56 0.72
CA VAL A 143 12.52 8.24 -0.69
C VAL A 143 13.37 6.98 -0.78
N HIS A 144 12.84 5.96 -1.44
CA HIS A 144 13.60 4.83 -1.94
C HIS A 144 13.99 5.11 -3.39
N TYR A 145 15.26 4.91 -3.76
CA TYR A 145 15.66 5.03 -5.15
C TYR A 145 16.82 4.12 -5.56
N LYS A 146 16.86 3.85 -6.87
CA LYS A 146 17.95 3.20 -7.58
C LYS A 146 17.86 3.54 -9.05
N ALA A 147 18.96 4.01 -9.63
CA ALA A 147 19.01 4.48 -11.01
C ALA A 147 17.79 5.36 -11.36
N ASN A 148 16.93 4.90 -12.27
CA ASN A 148 15.75 5.64 -12.74
C ASN A 148 14.45 5.14 -12.09
N ARG A 149 14.48 4.69 -10.83
CA ARG A 149 13.29 4.28 -10.08
C ARG A 149 13.29 4.98 -8.75
N TYR A 150 12.23 5.73 -8.49
CA TYR A 150 12.02 6.51 -7.28
C TYR A 150 10.64 6.17 -6.71
N PHE A 151 10.62 5.88 -5.41
CA PHE A 151 9.40 5.66 -4.63
C PHE A 151 9.43 6.61 -3.43
N LEU A 152 8.54 7.59 -3.44
CA LEU A 152 8.37 8.53 -2.35
C LEU A 152 7.23 8.07 -1.44
N ILE A 153 7.49 7.95 -0.15
CA ILE A 153 6.53 7.52 0.87
C ILE A 153 6.26 8.68 1.82
N ASN A 154 4.99 9.01 2.01
CA ASN A 154 4.57 10.08 2.90
C ASN A 154 3.22 9.76 3.55
N CYS A 155 2.86 10.55 4.55
CA CYS A 155 1.66 10.33 5.34
C CYS A 155 1.03 11.64 5.82
N CYS A 156 -0.20 11.54 6.29
CA CYS A 156 -0.93 12.66 6.86
C CYS A 156 -1.87 12.20 7.97
N LYS A 157 -1.95 13.00 9.05
CA LYS A 157 -2.88 12.78 10.17
C LYS A 157 -3.45 14.11 10.62
N ALA A 158 -4.74 14.16 10.93
CA ALA A 158 -5.41 15.37 11.45
C ALA A 158 -5.07 16.67 10.67
N GLY A 159 -4.98 16.59 9.33
CA GLY A 159 -4.63 17.71 8.45
C GLY A 159 -3.15 18.10 8.42
N LYS A 160 -2.28 17.47 9.22
CA LYS A 160 -0.83 17.65 9.19
C LYS A 160 -0.18 16.54 8.37
N CYS A 161 0.44 16.92 7.26
CA CYS A 161 1.14 15.98 6.38
C CYS A 161 2.66 16.10 6.52
N GLY A 162 3.35 14.98 6.30
CA GLY A 162 4.80 14.83 6.48
C GLY A 162 5.13 13.69 7.45
N VAL A 163 6.20 12.96 7.14
CA VAL A 163 6.75 11.91 7.99
C VAL A 163 7.54 12.53 9.15
N GLU A 164 7.12 12.22 10.38
CA GLU A 164 7.76 12.72 11.62
C GLU A 164 8.55 11.63 12.35
N HIS A 165 8.12 10.38 12.24
CA HIS A 165 8.76 9.22 12.87
C HIS A 165 9.16 8.25 11.77
N PHE A 166 10.45 7.94 11.67
CA PHE A 166 10.96 7.06 10.65
C PHE A 166 12.25 6.38 11.10
N ALA A 167 12.63 5.32 10.39
CA ALA A 167 13.97 4.76 10.39
C ALA A 167 14.29 4.27 8.98
N CYS A 168 15.49 4.53 8.50
CA CYS A 168 16.11 3.83 7.37
C CYS A 168 17.18 2.89 7.94
N GLY A 169 17.24 1.67 7.44
CA GLY A 169 18.14 0.65 7.97
C GLY A 169 18.58 -0.35 6.91
N ASP A 170 19.42 -1.28 7.36
CA ASP A 170 19.91 -2.34 6.50
C ASP A 170 19.11 -3.62 6.78
N LYS A 171 18.66 -4.26 5.70
CA LYS A 171 18.08 -5.59 5.71
C LYS A 171 19.08 -6.63 5.26
N GLU A 172 18.80 -7.90 5.58
CA GLU A 172 19.59 -9.06 5.14
C GLU A 172 21.08 -9.06 5.61
N VAL A 173 21.43 -8.17 6.55
CA VAL A 173 22.73 -8.17 7.22
C VAL A 173 22.67 -9.13 8.42
N PRO A 174 23.59 -10.10 8.56
CA PRO A 174 23.60 -11.01 9.70
C PRO A 174 23.53 -10.27 11.04
N GLY A 175 22.53 -10.60 11.86
CA GLY A 175 22.28 -9.96 13.16
C GLY A 175 21.42 -8.69 13.14
N ARG A 176 21.04 -8.18 11.96
CA ARG A 176 20.06 -7.09 11.81
C ARG A 176 18.76 -7.64 11.24
N LEU A 177 17.65 -7.38 11.94
CA LEU A 177 16.33 -7.91 11.57
C LEU A 177 15.56 -6.98 10.61
N GLY A 178 16.05 -5.76 10.37
CA GLY A 178 15.37 -4.70 9.59
C GLY A 178 14.62 -3.71 10.49
N THR A 179 14.28 -2.54 9.94
CA THR A 179 13.62 -1.42 10.64
C THR A 179 12.23 -1.75 11.18
N TRP A 180 11.57 -2.79 10.66
CA TRP A 180 10.30 -3.26 11.24
C TRP A 180 10.49 -3.76 12.68
N LYS A 181 11.70 -4.21 13.05
CA LYS A 181 11.97 -4.65 14.41
C LYS A 181 11.98 -3.49 15.40
N ASP A 182 12.49 -2.32 14.98
CA ASP A 182 12.47 -1.08 15.77
C ASP A 182 11.02 -0.76 16.18
N ALA A 183 10.07 -0.84 15.25
CA ALA A 183 8.67 -0.53 15.50
C ALA A 183 7.97 -1.36 16.61
N GLU A 184 8.53 -2.51 17.02
CA GLU A 184 7.89 -3.39 18.00
C GLU A 184 7.92 -2.84 19.43
N ASP A 185 8.90 -2.00 19.77
CA ASP A 185 8.93 -1.28 21.05
C ASP A 185 8.12 0.04 21.03
N GLY A 186 7.68 0.45 19.84
CA GLY A 186 6.87 1.64 19.62
C GLY A 186 7.68 2.89 19.26
N GLU A 187 9.00 2.78 19.15
CA GLU A 187 9.91 3.84 18.74
C GLU A 187 10.65 3.47 17.45
N LEU A 188 11.08 4.49 16.70
CA LEU A 188 11.90 4.30 15.50
C LEU A 188 13.21 5.04 15.72
N SER A 189 14.31 4.43 15.30
CA SER A 189 15.67 4.93 15.55
C SER A 189 15.98 6.32 14.96
N GLY A 190 15.17 6.83 14.03
CA GLY A 190 15.38 8.16 13.44
C GLY A 190 16.50 8.21 12.41
N ASN A 191 17.08 7.06 12.04
CA ASN A 191 18.17 7.00 11.06
C ASN A 191 17.69 7.54 9.70
N PRO A 192 18.33 8.60 9.16
CA PRO A 192 17.80 9.32 8.00
C PRO A 192 18.23 8.74 6.65
N ILE A 193 19.14 7.77 6.61
CA ILE A 193 19.62 7.18 5.36
C ILE A 193 20.19 5.78 5.59
N SER A 194 19.98 4.90 4.61
CA SER A 194 20.68 3.63 4.43
C SER A 194 20.86 3.35 2.92
N TRP A 195 21.88 2.57 2.55
CA TRP A 195 22.19 2.20 1.18
C TRP A 195 22.68 0.75 1.06
N GLY A 196 22.60 0.19 -0.14
CA GLY A 196 22.89 -1.22 -0.41
C GLY A 196 21.61 -2.04 -0.31
N SER A 197 21.51 -2.87 0.73
CA SER A 197 20.28 -3.60 1.05
C SER A 197 19.50 -2.78 2.06
N ALA A 198 18.85 -1.71 1.58
CA ALA A 198 18.16 -0.75 2.42
C ALA A 198 16.69 -1.13 2.65
N ASP A 199 16.17 -0.85 3.85
CA ASP A 199 14.75 -0.85 4.18
C ASP A 199 14.37 0.44 4.92
N SER A 200 13.08 0.70 5.07
CA SER A 200 12.63 1.80 5.93
C SER A 200 11.32 1.50 6.61
N THR A 201 11.07 2.17 7.74
CA THR A 201 9.79 2.15 8.43
C THR A 201 9.37 3.58 8.76
N ILE A 202 8.08 3.90 8.61
CA ILE A 202 7.50 5.16 9.11
C ILE A 202 6.43 4.88 10.16
N GLY A 203 6.27 5.82 11.08
CA GLY A 203 5.27 5.78 12.15
C GLY A 203 4.31 6.97 12.07
N ILE A 204 3.01 6.71 12.29
CA ILE A 204 1.97 7.74 12.40
C ILE A 204 1.37 7.67 13.79
N LEU A 205 1.67 8.65 14.65
CA LEU A 205 1.09 8.75 16.00
C LEU A 205 -0.35 9.24 15.93
N MET A 206 -1.27 8.51 16.55
CA MET A 206 -2.71 8.73 16.53
C MET A 206 -3.25 8.90 17.96
N ASN A 207 -4.09 9.91 18.17
CA ASN A 207 -4.91 10.01 19.38
C ASN A 207 -6.26 9.36 19.09
N LEU A 208 -6.68 8.44 19.96
CA LEU A 208 -7.92 7.69 19.84
C LEU A 208 -8.86 8.04 21.01
N PRO A 209 -9.96 8.77 20.77
CA PRO A 209 -10.94 9.07 21.82
C PRO A 209 -11.63 7.81 22.35
N THR A 210 -12.23 7.88 23.54
CA THR A 210 -13.07 6.81 24.11
C THR A 210 -14.17 6.39 23.12
N GLY A 211 -14.18 5.11 22.72
CA GLY A 211 -15.11 4.58 21.72
C GLY A 211 -15.04 5.24 20.33
N GLY A 212 -14.10 6.18 20.14
CA GLY A 212 -14.04 7.10 19.01
C GLY A 212 -13.20 6.60 17.85
N ARG A 213 -13.12 7.42 16.80
CA ARG A 213 -12.34 7.14 15.59
C ARG A 213 -11.33 8.24 15.32
N SER A 214 -10.23 7.86 14.67
CA SER A 214 -9.25 8.78 14.12
C SER A 214 -8.80 8.29 12.75
N THR A 215 -8.50 9.23 11.85
CA THR A 215 -8.17 8.92 10.46
C THR A 215 -6.74 9.35 10.14
N ALA A 216 -6.01 8.45 9.46
CA ALA A 216 -4.72 8.72 8.86
C ALA A 216 -4.75 8.41 7.36
N PHE A 217 -3.81 9.01 6.64
CA PHE A 217 -3.52 8.72 5.25
C PHE A 217 -2.05 8.35 5.09
N TYR A 218 -1.79 7.45 4.16
CA TYR A 218 -0.47 6.99 3.75
C TYR A 218 -0.46 6.92 2.22
N TRP A 219 0.63 7.31 1.58
CA TRP A 219 0.76 7.15 0.13
C TRP A 219 2.18 6.83 -0.31
N VAL A 220 2.27 6.21 -1.47
CA VAL A 220 3.51 5.93 -2.20
C VAL A 220 3.38 6.49 -3.61
N ALA A 221 4.24 7.43 -3.98
CA ALA A 221 4.35 7.95 -5.34
C ALA A 221 5.51 7.28 -6.07
N ALA A 222 5.27 6.77 -7.27
CA ALA A 222 6.27 6.09 -8.10
C ALA A 222 6.62 6.94 -9.32
N GLY A 223 7.91 7.07 -9.60
CA GLY A 223 8.42 7.88 -10.70
C GLY A 223 9.77 7.39 -11.20
N THR A 224 10.19 7.90 -12.34
CA THR A 224 11.48 7.58 -12.94
C THR A 224 12.58 8.57 -12.57
N LEU A 225 12.18 9.74 -12.07
CA LEU A 225 13.06 10.81 -11.62
C LEU A 225 12.58 11.37 -10.27
N TYR A 226 13.50 11.88 -9.46
CA TYR A 226 13.15 12.49 -8.16
C TYR A 226 12.11 13.62 -8.30
N HIS A 227 12.24 14.49 -9.31
CA HIS A 227 11.32 15.61 -9.46
C HIS A 227 9.88 15.15 -9.78
N GLU A 228 9.72 14.02 -10.47
CA GLU A 228 8.41 13.43 -10.76
C GLU A 228 7.71 12.99 -9.47
N VAL A 229 8.40 12.24 -8.60
CA VAL A 229 7.80 11.81 -7.32
C VAL A 229 7.55 12.98 -6.37
N ALA A 230 8.39 14.01 -6.39
CA ALA A 230 8.17 15.23 -5.62
C ALA A 230 6.93 15.99 -6.12
N GLN A 231 6.73 16.09 -7.43
CA GLN A 231 5.54 16.70 -8.03
C GLN A 231 4.28 15.88 -7.73
N LEU A 232 4.33 14.55 -7.87
CA LEU A 232 3.22 13.66 -7.50
C LEU A 232 2.84 13.81 -6.02
N ASN A 233 3.82 13.92 -5.13
CA ASN A 233 3.58 14.20 -3.71
C ASN A 233 2.90 15.58 -3.51
N GLN A 234 3.33 16.60 -4.24
CA GLN A 234 2.71 17.92 -4.19
C GLN A 234 1.24 17.89 -4.66
N GLU A 235 0.95 17.16 -5.74
CA GLU A 235 -0.42 16.94 -6.22
C GLU A 235 -1.32 16.28 -5.17
N VAL A 236 -0.79 15.31 -4.40
CA VAL A 236 -1.51 14.68 -3.28
C VAL A 236 -1.80 15.67 -2.17
N LEU A 237 -0.87 16.57 -1.87
CA LEU A 237 -1.05 17.60 -0.84
C LEU A 237 -2.08 18.65 -1.27
N GLU A 238 -2.07 19.06 -2.54
CA GLU A 238 -2.97 20.08 -3.08
C GLU A 238 -4.41 19.58 -3.24
N LYS A 239 -4.59 18.38 -3.79
CA LYS A 239 -5.92 17.76 -3.98
C LYS A 239 -6.42 17.04 -2.73
N THR A 240 -5.53 16.74 -1.78
CA THR A 240 -5.78 15.88 -0.62
C THR A 240 -6.00 14.40 -0.97
N PRO A 241 -5.57 13.46 -0.10
CA PRO A 241 -5.81 12.03 -0.31
C PRO A 241 -7.28 11.65 -0.46
N SER A 242 -8.19 12.34 0.24
CA SER A 242 -9.62 12.01 0.22
C SER A 242 -10.27 12.31 -1.14
N GLU A 243 -9.91 13.43 -1.78
CA GLU A 243 -10.43 13.74 -3.11
C GLU A 243 -9.87 12.80 -4.17
N LEU A 244 -8.59 12.41 -4.05
CA LEU A 244 -7.96 11.45 -4.94
C LEU A 244 -8.63 10.06 -4.87
N ILE A 245 -8.97 9.60 -3.66
CA ILE A 245 -9.76 8.37 -3.47
C ILE A 245 -11.14 8.52 -4.11
N LYS A 246 -11.85 9.62 -3.82
CA LYS A 246 -13.21 9.85 -4.34
C LYS A 246 -13.24 9.89 -5.86
N ARG A 247 -12.39 10.71 -6.50
CA ARG A 247 -12.36 10.86 -7.96
C ARG A 247 -12.01 9.55 -8.66
N THR A 248 -11.15 8.74 -8.05
CA THR A 248 -10.78 7.44 -8.62
C THR A 248 -11.92 6.45 -8.51
N SER A 249 -12.67 6.47 -7.40
CA SER A 249 -13.89 5.68 -7.28
C SER A 249 -14.94 6.09 -8.31
N ASP A 250 -15.15 7.40 -8.49
CA ASP A 250 -16.09 7.94 -9.49
C ASP A 250 -15.68 7.53 -10.91
N TYR A 251 -14.37 7.57 -11.22
CA TYR A 251 -13.81 7.10 -12.50
C TYR A 251 -14.09 5.62 -12.74
N TRP A 252 -13.79 4.74 -11.78
CA TRP A 252 -14.00 3.30 -11.97
C TRP A 252 -15.48 2.93 -12.10
N GLY A 253 -16.33 3.61 -11.33
CA GLY A 253 -17.78 3.48 -11.47
C GLY A 253 -18.26 3.86 -12.88
N ALA A 254 -17.74 4.95 -13.44
CA ALA A 254 -18.04 5.34 -14.81
C ALA A 254 -17.45 4.36 -15.84
N TRP A 255 -16.23 3.86 -15.59
CA TRP A 255 -15.52 2.94 -16.48
C TRP A 255 -16.26 1.62 -16.64
N VAL A 256 -16.68 0.98 -15.53
CA VAL A 256 -17.31 -0.35 -15.58
C VAL A 256 -18.73 -0.28 -16.18
N ARG A 257 -19.43 0.84 -15.95
CA ARG A 257 -20.79 1.10 -16.44
C ARG A 257 -20.87 1.82 -17.78
N LYS A 258 -19.73 2.10 -18.43
CA LYS A 258 -19.66 2.85 -19.69
C LYS A 258 -20.54 2.25 -20.78
N GLU A 259 -20.51 0.93 -20.91
CA GLU A 259 -21.34 0.20 -21.86
C GLU A 259 -22.65 -0.23 -21.19
N HIS A 260 -23.78 0.14 -21.79
CA HIS A 260 -25.08 -0.34 -21.33
C HIS A 260 -25.22 -1.84 -21.64
N ARG A 261 -25.25 -2.67 -20.59
CA ARG A 261 -25.38 -4.12 -20.70
C ARG A 261 -26.72 -4.57 -20.12
N SER A 262 -27.43 -5.43 -20.86
CA SER A 262 -28.59 -6.14 -20.31
C SER A 262 -28.13 -7.44 -19.69
N PHE A 263 -28.39 -7.62 -18.39
CA PHE A 263 -28.12 -8.87 -17.67
C PHE A 263 -29.35 -9.77 -17.57
N GLY A 264 -30.47 -9.40 -18.22
CA GLY A 264 -31.73 -10.14 -18.15
C GLY A 264 -32.20 -10.32 -16.71
N ASP A 265 -32.56 -11.55 -16.35
CA ASP A 265 -33.07 -11.92 -15.02
C ASP A 265 -31.97 -12.35 -14.04
N LEU A 266 -30.69 -12.08 -14.34
CA LEU A 266 -29.60 -12.45 -13.44
C LEU A 266 -29.69 -11.68 -12.11
N PRO A 267 -29.43 -12.34 -10.96
CA PRO A 267 -29.42 -11.67 -9.67
C PRO A 267 -28.34 -10.58 -9.61
N GLY A 268 -28.60 -9.48 -8.91
CA GLY A 268 -27.64 -8.36 -8.76
C GLY A 268 -26.26 -8.80 -8.27
N LYS A 269 -26.19 -9.79 -7.36
CA LYS A 269 -24.92 -10.37 -6.90
C LYS A 269 -24.05 -10.93 -8.03
N VAL A 270 -24.66 -11.48 -9.08
CA VAL A 270 -23.94 -12.00 -10.25
C VAL A 270 -23.39 -10.85 -11.09
N THR A 271 -24.18 -9.79 -11.26
CA THR A 271 -23.75 -8.55 -11.93
C THR A 271 -22.60 -7.87 -11.17
N ASP A 272 -22.65 -7.85 -9.84
CA ASP A 272 -21.58 -7.29 -8.99
C ASP A 272 -20.26 -8.07 -9.17
N VAL A 273 -20.34 -9.41 -9.21
CA VAL A 273 -19.17 -10.27 -9.47
C VAL A 273 -18.64 -10.04 -10.88
N PHE A 274 -19.51 -9.89 -11.88
CA PHE A 274 -19.10 -9.58 -13.25
C PHE A 274 -18.34 -8.24 -13.32
N ASN A 275 -18.88 -7.17 -12.74
CA ASN A 275 -18.25 -5.85 -12.71
C ASN A 275 -16.91 -5.88 -11.96
N SER A 276 -16.86 -6.55 -10.81
CA SER A 276 -15.63 -6.74 -10.04
C SER A 276 -14.59 -7.54 -10.84
N SER A 277 -15.01 -8.56 -11.58
CA SER A 277 -14.11 -9.36 -12.43
C SER A 277 -13.50 -8.52 -13.56
N LEU A 278 -14.27 -7.62 -14.19
CA LEU A 278 -13.74 -6.71 -15.21
C LEU A 278 -12.68 -5.76 -14.63
N LEU A 279 -12.91 -5.27 -13.43
CA LEU A 279 -11.98 -4.40 -12.72
C LEU A 279 -10.70 -5.14 -12.32
N VAL A 280 -10.81 -6.37 -11.81
CA VAL A 280 -9.63 -7.21 -11.50
C VAL A 280 -8.86 -7.57 -12.77
N LEU A 281 -9.54 -7.90 -13.88
CA LEU A 281 -8.88 -8.12 -15.16
C LEU A 281 -8.13 -6.87 -15.62
N ARG A 282 -8.71 -5.68 -15.41
CA ARG A 282 -8.06 -4.41 -15.76
C ARG A 282 -6.74 -4.20 -15.04
N THR A 283 -6.54 -4.77 -13.84
CA THR A 283 -5.25 -4.68 -13.12
C THR A 283 -4.13 -5.51 -13.76
N GLN A 284 -4.47 -6.44 -14.67
CA GLN A 284 -3.55 -7.30 -15.42
C GLN A 284 -3.25 -6.78 -16.82
N ILE A 285 -3.61 -5.52 -17.12
CA ILE A 285 -3.45 -4.92 -18.44
C ILE A 285 -2.59 -3.66 -18.31
N ASP A 286 -1.46 -3.64 -19.01
CA ASP A 286 -0.62 -2.46 -19.12
C ASP A 286 -1.27 -1.42 -20.04
N ASN A 287 -1.08 -0.13 -19.74
CA ASN A 287 -1.57 0.96 -20.59
C ASN A 287 -0.95 0.97 -22.00
N ARG A 288 0.14 0.22 -22.23
CA ARG A 288 0.79 0.03 -23.53
C ARG A 288 0.32 -1.23 -24.27
N GLY A 289 -0.67 -1.94 -23.72
CA GLY A 289 -1.41 -3.00 -24.41
C GLY A 289 -1.01 -4.43 -24.07
N ALA A 290 0.02 -4.65 -23.25
CA ALA A 290 0.37 -5.99 -22.77
C ALA A 290 -0.71 -6.52 -21.81
N ILE A 291 -1.06 -7.80 -21.96
CA ILE A 291 -2.02 -8.50 -21.11
C ILE A 291 -1.31 -9.71 -20.53
N ILE A 292 -1.16 -9.74 -19.20
CA ILE A 292 -0.43 -10.81 -18.52
C ILE A 292 -1.37 -11.90 -17.99
N ALA A 293 -0.86 -13.12 -17.81
CA ALA A 293 -1.66 -14.22 -17.28
C ALA A 293 -1.88 -14.08 -15.76
N ALA A 294 -0.83 -13.72 -15.02
CA ALA A 294 -0.91 -13.34 -13.61
C ALA A 294 0.29 -12.49 -13.19
N ASN A 295 0.14 -11.81 -12.04
CA ASN A 295 1.10 -10.87 -11.48
C ASN A 295 1.60 -11.30 -10.08
N ASP A 296 1.38 -12.57 -9.69
CA ASP A 296 1.91 -13.09 -8.43
C ASP A 296 3.36 -13.53 -8.59
N SER A 297 4.25 -12.99 -7.75
CA SER A 297 5.66 -13.42 -7.73
C SER A 297 5.90 -14.71 -6.93
N ASP A 298 4.86 -15.36 -6.40
CA ASP A 298 5.05 -16.54 -5.56
C ASP A 298 5.61 -17.69 -6.40
N ILE A 299 5.17 -17.87 -7.65
CA ILE A 299 5.71 -18.90 -8.54
C ILE A 299 7.18 -18.67 -8.93
N VAL A 300 7.64 -17.43 -8.99
CA VAL A 300 9.06 -17.11 -9.22
C VAL A 300 9.94 -17.78 -8.16
N ARG A 301 9.41 -17.93 -6.94
CA ARG A 301 10.14 -18.56 -5.83
C ARG A 301 10.20 -20.07 -5.91
N PHE A 302 9.07 -20.70 -6.25
CA PHE A 302 8.97 -22.17 -6.22
C PHE A 302 9.37 -22.81 -7.55
N GLY A 303 9.05 -22.15 -8.67
CA GLY A 303 9.27 -22.67 -10.02
C GLY A 303 10.36 -21.95 -10.81
N LYS A 304 10.88 -20.80 -10.34
CA LYS A 304 11.75 -19.90 -11.12
C LYS A 304 11.14 -19.48 -12.47
N ASP A 305 9.81 -19.40 -12.50
CA ASP A 305 9.01 -19.03 -13.66
C ASP A 305 8.13 -17.83 -13.30
N THR A 306 7.59 -17.12 -14.28
CA THR A 306 6.67 -16.00 -14.08
C THR A 306 5.49 -16.13 -15.01
N TYR A 307 4.28 -15.90 -14.51
CA TYR A 307 3.08 -15.80 -15.33
C TYR A 307 2.88 -14.42 -15.97
N SER A 308 3.84 -13.51 -15.76
CA SER A 308 3.87 -12.19 -16.41
C SER A 308 4.52 -12.27 -17.79
N TYR A 309 4.03 -13.17 -18.65
CA TYR A 309 4.39 -13.18 -20.06
C TYR A 309 3.75 -11.96 -20.75
N MET A 310 4.56 -11.17 -21.45
CA MET A 310 4.14 -9.92 -22.11
C MET A 310 4.33 -10.01 -23.62
#